data_AF-A0A3A4ZFF0-F1
#
_entry.id   AF-A0A3A4ZFF0-F1
#
_cell.length_a   1.000
_cell.length_b   1.000
_cell.length_c   1.000
_cell.angle_alpha   90.00
_cell.angle_beta   90.00
_cell.angle_gamma   90.00
#
_symmetry.space_group_name_H-M   'P 1'
#
loop_
_entity.id
_entity.type
_entity.pdbx_description
1 polymer ?
#
loop_
_entity_poly.entity_id
_entity_poly.type
_entity_poly.pdbx_seq_one_letter_code
_entity_poly.pdbx_strand_id
1 'polypeptide(L)'
;MKKVYLAGQPNEYDNNWKDDFKKLDGFDFYDPEIDSDQTSSETFFPEDLIAVHNSDILVANPSTKPSEATWIEIGYFMATHTEKPGDTCKNMIIIWKDEREPKWSIEFVRKAGFLVSTFEEARSKLQELV
;
A
#
# COMPACT_ATOMS: atom_id res chain seq x y z
N MET A 1 -7.28 -12.19 12.45
CA MET A 1 -6.17 -11.24 12.25
C MET A 1 -6.21 -10.84 10.80
N LYS A 2 -6.27 -9.54 10.51
CA LYS A 2 -6.40 -9.03 9.13
C LYS A 2 -5.02 -8.96 8.48
N LYS A 3 -4.89 -9.46 7.25
CA LYS A 3 -3.64 -9.41 6.50
C LYS A 3 -3.47 -8.05 5.83
N VAL A 4 -2.35 -7.39 6.07
CA VAL A 4 -2.09 -6.04 5.57
C VAL A 4 -0.81 -6.04 4.73
N TYR A 5 -0.93 -5.65 3.46
CA TYR A 5 0.23 -5.44 2.60
C TYR A 5 0.76 -4.01 2.72
N LEU A 6 2.06 -3.85 2.98
CA LEU A 6 2.73 -2.54 3.09
C LEU A 6 3.46 -2.18 1.79
N ALA A 7 2.69 -1.67 0.83
CA ALA A 7 3.19 -1.23 -0.47
C ALA A 7 3.92 0.12 -0.36
N GLY A 8 5.09 0.25 -0.97
CA GLY A 8 5.81 1.52 -0.97
C GLY A 8 7.26 1.41 -0.56
N GLN A 9 7.91 2.57 -0.45
CA GLN A 9 9.35 2.66 -0.22
C GLN A 9 9.79 1.96 1.07
N PRO A 10 10.98 1.33 1.07
CA PRO A 10 11.60 0.76 2.26
C PRO A 10 11.76 1.79 3.38
N ASN A 11 11.84 1.31 4.63
CA ASN A 11 12.00 2.15 5.82
C ASN A 11 13.17 3.13 5.76
N GLU A 12 14.29 2.73 5.13
CA GLU A 12 15.49 3.55 4.98
C GLU A 12 15.25 4.84 4.17
N TYR A 13 14.18 4.89 3.38
CA TYR A 13 13.84 6.03 2.54
C TYR A 13 12.64 6.84 3.05
N ASP A 14 11.91 6.36 4.08
CA ASP A 14 10.70 7.03 4.55
C ASP A 14 10.39 6.80 6.04
N ASN A 15 11.29 7.31 6.90
CA ASN A 15 11.08 7.49 8.35
C ASN A 15 10.61 6.23 9.11
N ASN A 16 11.06 5.03 8.72
CA ASN A 16 10.68 3.77 9.39
C ASN A 16 9.16 3.51 9.47
N TRP A 17 8.39 4.00 8.50
CA TRP A 17 6.93 3.92 8.55
C TRP A 17 6.41 2.48 8.67
N LYS A 18 7.01 1.51 7.96
CA LYS A 18 6.56 0.11 8.02
C LYS A 18 6.77 -0.48 9.41
N ASP A 19 7.88 -0.16 10.07
CA ASP A 19 8.13 -0.62 11.44
C ASP A 19 7.14 -0.06 12.45
N ASP A 20 6.68 1.18 12.24
CA ASP A 20 5.64 1.77 13.07
C ASP A 20 4.27 1.14 12.85
N PHE A 21 3.94 0.73 11.63
CA PHE A 21 2.72 -0.02 11.33
C PHE A 21 2.74 -1.41 11.94
N LYS A 22 3.87 -2.13 11.84
CA LYS A 22 4.06 -3.49 12.38
C LYS A 22 3.90 -3.58 13.91
N LYS A 23 3.88 -2.45 14.63
CA LYS A 23 3.59 -2.39 16.08
C LYS A 23 2.09 -2.42 16.42
N LEU A 24 1.21 -2.34 15.43
CA LEU A 24 -0.24 -2.35 15.65
C LEU A 24 -0.74 -3.79 15.89
N ASP A 25 -1.39 -4.00 17.03
CA ASP A 25 -2.02 -5.29 17.34
C ASP A 25 -3.24 -5.56 16.44
N GLY A 26 -3.52 -6.85 16.20
CA GLY A 26 -4.71 -7.29 15.45
C GLY A 26 -4.52 -7.46 13.94
N PHE A 27 -3.32 -7.14 13.44
CA PHE A 27 -2.94 -7.23 12.04
C PHE A 27 -1.75 -8.17 11.82
N ASP A 28 -1.72 -8.79 10.65
CA ASP A 28 -0.62 -9.61 10.14
C ASP A 28 -0.03 -8.86 8.93
N PHE A 29 1.13 -8.25 9.11
CA PHE A 29 1.72 -7.35 8.12
C PHE A 29 2.68 -8.10 7.20
N TYR A 30 2.56 -7.84 5.91
CA TYR A 30 3.52 -8.26 4.90
C TYR A 30 4.34 -7.05 4.42
N ASP A 31 5.66 -7.16 4.53
CA ASP A 31 6.65 -6.16 4.15
C ASP A 31 7.56 -6.76 3.06
N PRO A 32 7.38 -6.40 1.77
CA PRO A 32 8.05 -7.09 0.67
C PRO A 32 9.58 -7.06 0.74
N GLU A 33 10.16 -6.08 1.41
CA GLU A 33 11.61 -5.97 1.62
C GLU A 33 12.16 -6.98 2.63
N ILE A 34 11.29 -7.58 3.45
CA ILE A 34 11.64 -8.56 4.47
C ILE A 34 11.10 -9.94 4.12
N ASP A 35 9.87 -10.00 3.62
CA ASP A 35 9.10 -11.23 3.48
C ASP A 35 9.17 -11.85 2.08
N SER A 36 9.68 -11.11 1.09
CA SER A 36 9.81 -11.55 -0.32
C SER A 36 11.28 -11.85 -0.68
N ASP A 37 11.52 -12.82 -1.56
CA ASP A 37 12.87 -13.08 -2.08
C ASP A 37 13.30 -12.01 -3.10
N GLN A 38 14.00 -10.99 -2.60
CA GLN A 38 14.52 -9.86 -3.36
C GLN A 38 15.74 -10.19 -4.26
N THR A 39 16.13 -11.46 -4.43
CA THR A 39 17.33 -11.81 -5.21
C THR A 39 17.15 -11.73 -6.73
N SER A 40 15.92 -11.85 -7.24
CA SER A 40 15.63 -11.83 -8.68
C SER A 40 14.23 -11.30 -8.98
N SER A 41 14.05 -10.67 -10.15
CA SER A 41 12.71 -10.29 -10.63
C SER A 41 11.81 -11.49 -10.95
N GLU A 42 12.39 -12.69 -11.09
CA GLU A 42 11.63 -13.93 -11.23
C GLU A 42 11.03 -14.42 -9.91
N THR A 43 11.51 -13.89 -8.77
CA THR A 43 11.08 -14.25 -7.42
C THR A 43 10.29 -13.13 -6.78
N PHE A 44 10.86 -11.94 -6.59
CA PHE A 44 10.21 -10.90 -5.77
C PHE A 44 8.87 -10.45 -6.35
N PHE A 45 8.80 -10.19 -7.67
CA PHE A 45 7.61 -9.57 -8.23
C PHE A 45 6.41 -10.52 -8.28
N PRO A 46 6.55 -11.79 -8.68
CA PRO A 46 5.47 -12.78 -8.53
C PRO A 46 5.04 -12.99 -7.08
N GLU A 47 5.98 -13.06 -6.13
CA GLU A 47 5.68 -13.24 -4.70
C GLU A 47 4.90 -12.04 -4.13
N ASP A 48 5.34 -10.82 -4.46
CA ASP A 48 4.68 -9.58 -4.05
C ASP A 48 3.25 -9.53 -4.58
N LEU A 49 3.02 -9.87 -5.86
CA LEU A 49 1.65 -9.93 -6.41
C LEU A 49 0.79 -10.99 -5.72
N ILE A 50 1.35 -12.16 -5.38
CA ILE A 50 0.63 -13.19 -4.61
C ILE A 50 0.27 -12.65 -3.22
N ALA A 51 1.19 -11.96 -2.55
CA ALA A 51 0.96 -11.35 -1.24
C ALA A 51 -0.10 -10.25 -1.30
N VAL A 52 -0.05 -9.38 -2.32
CA VAL A 52 -1.07 -8.35 -2.58
C VAL A 52 -2.45 -8.99 -2.78
N HIS A 53 -2.55 -10.04 -3.60
CA HIS A 53 -3.82 -10.74 -3.84
C HIS A 53 -4.42 -11.34 -2.57
N ASN A 54 -3.58 -11.88 -1.69
CA ASN A 54 -4.00 -12.59 -0.49
C ASN A 54 -4.21 -11.68 0.74
N SER A 55 -3.98 -10.38 0.60
CA SER A 55 -4.11 -9.41 1.69
C SER A 55 -5.54 -8.91 1.81
N ASP A 56 -6.02 -8.71 3.04
CA ASP A 56 -7.34 -8.14 3.30
C ASP A 56 -7.35 -6.63 3.03
N ILE A 57 -6.23 -5.97 3.32
CA ILE A 57 -6.05 -4.51 3.29
C ILE A 57 -4.70 -4.19 2.63
N LEU A 58 -4.64 -3.12 1.84
CA LEU A 58 -3.40 -2.56 1.31
C LEU A 58 -3.18 -1.15 1.87
N VAL A 59 -2.00 -0.91 2.45
CA VAL A 59 -1.53 0.42 2.82
C VAL A 59 -0.38 0.79 1.89
N ALA A 60 -0.61 1.80 1.04
CA ALA A 60 0.37 2.28 0.07
C ALA A 60 1.01 3.60 0.50
N ASN A 61 2.33 3.64 0.47
CA ASN A 61 3.13 4.85 0.55
C ASN A 61 3.99 5.03 -0.73
N PRO A 62 3.43 5.57 -1.82
CA PRO A 62 4.21 5.89 -3.01
C PRO A 62 5.24 7.02 -2.80
N SER A 63 5.23 7.69 -1.64
CA SER A 63 6.13 8.79 -1.26
C SER A 63 6.16 9.94 -2.29
N THR A 64 7.23 10.74 -2.33
CA THR A 64 7.40 11.83 -3.33
C THR A 64 8.20 11.40 -4.57
N LYS A 65 8.93 10.28 -4.50
CA LYS A 65 9.78 9.76 -5.57
C LYS A 65 9.01 8.81 -6.51
N PRO A 66 9.58 8.47 -7.68
CA PRO A 66 9.08 7.37 -8.51
C PRO A 66 8.96 6.07 -7.70
N SER A 67 7.85 5.37 -7.88
CA SER A 67 7.45 4.18 -7.11
C SER A 67 6.59 3.28 -8.01
N GLU A 68 7.12 2.92 -9.19
CA GLU A 68 6.39 2.23 -10.25
C GLU A 68 5.84 0.87 -9.80
N ALA A 69 6.62 0.10 -9.05
CA ALA A 69 6.17 -1.17 -8.48
C ALA A 69 4.94 -0.97 -7.57
N THR A 70 4.99 0.02 -6.67
CA THR A 70 3.87 0.40 -5.80
C THR A 70 2.60 0.75 -6.58
N TRP A 71 2.73 1.43 -7.73
CA TRP A 71 1.57 1.73 -8.56
C TRP A 71 0.98 0.49 -9.23
N ILE A 72 1.81 -0.50 -9.58
CA ILE A 72 1.32 -1.78 -10.09
C ILE A 72 0.59 -2.56 -8.98
N GLU A 73 1.14 -2.59 -7.77
CA GLU A 73 0.51 -3.22 -6.60
C GLU A 73 -0.85 -2.58 -6.30
N ILE A 74 -0.93 -1.24 -6.28
CA ILE A 74 -2.18 -0.49 -6.11
C ILE A 74 -3.21 -0.88 -7.18
N GLY A 75 -2.79 -0.88 -8.45
CA GLY A 75 -3.66 -1.23 -9.57
C GLY A 75 -4.15 -2.67 -9.49
N TYR A 76 -3.27 -3.60 -9.13
CA TYR A 76 -3.58 -5.02 -9.02
C TYR A 76 -4.50 -5.32 -7.83
N PHE A 77 -4.25 -4.70 -6.67
CA PHE A 77 -5.13 -4.80 -5.51
C PHE A 77 -6.52 -4.27 -5.84
N MET A 78 -6.61 -3.07 -6.44
CA MET A 78 -7.88 -2.49 -6.86
C MET A 78 -8.63 -3.42 -7.83
N ALA A 79 -7.94 -4.00 -8.81
CA ALA A 79 -8.54 -4.91 -9.79
C ALA A 79 -9.11 -6.21 -9.18
N THR A 80 -8.57 -6.64 -8.04
CA THR A 80 -8.98 -7.89 -7.37
C THR A 80 -9.90 -7.66 -6.16
N HIS A 81 -10.01 -6.42 -5.68
CA HIS A 81 -10.76 -6.03 -4.49
C HIS A 81 -11.83 -4.96 -4.75
N THR A 82 -12.27 -4.83 -6.01
CA THR A 82 -13.45 -4.03 -6.40
C THR A 82 -14.45 -4.90 -7.16
N GLU A 83 -15.75 -4.68 -6.96
CA GLU A 83 -16.78 -5.52 -7.57
C GLU A 83 -17.23 -4.99 -8.93
N LYS A 84 -17.32 -3.67 -9.09
CA LYS A 84 -17.86 -3.02 -10.29
C LYS A 84 -16.95 -1.90 -10.80
N PRO A 85 -16.98 -1.61 -12.11
CA PRO A 85 -16.28 -0.47 -12.67
C PRO A 85 -16.68 0.84 -11.98
N GLY A 86 -15.69 1.60 -11.52
CA GLY A 86 -15.89 2.88 -10.85
C GLY A 86 -16.04 2.81 -9.32
N ASP A 87 -16.01 1.60 -8.74
CA ASP A 87 -15.99 1.45 -7.29
C ASP A 87 -14.67 1.97 -6.70
N THR A 88 -14.76 2.60 -5.52
CA THR A 88 -13.60 2.87 -4.67
C THR A 88 -13.27 1.63 -3.87
N CYS A 89 -11.99 1.24 -3.84
CA CYS A 89 -11.54 0.11 -3.04
C CYS A 89 -11.59 0.47 -1.56
N LYS A 90 -12.53 -0.14 -0.83
CA LYS A 90 -12.79 0.13 0.59
C LYS A 90 -11.70 -0.39 1.53
N ASN A 91 -10.80 -1.23 1.03
CA ASN A 91 -9.73 -1.82 1.83
C ASN A 91 -8.35 -1.31 1.41
N MET A 92 -8.29 -0.13 0.79
CA MET A 92 -7.03 0.46 0.35
C MET A 92 -6.86 1.84 0.98
N ILE A 93 -5.70 2.07 1.59
CA ILE A 93 -5.28 3.35 2.15
C ILE A 93 -4.06 3.81 1.35
N ILE A 94 -4.10 5.03 0.83
CA ILE A 94 -2.99 5.62 0.09
C ILE A 94 -2.52 6.87 0.82
N ILE A 95 -1.26 6.85 1.25
CA ILE A 95 -0.58 8.00 1.84
C ILE A 95 -0.04 8.86 0.70
N TRP A 96 -0.68 10.00 0.46
CA TRP A 96 -0.29 10.94 -0.59
C TRP A 96 0.30 12.20 0.03
N LYS A 97 1.60 12.42 -0.23
CA LYS A 97 2.30 13.63 0.18
C LYS A 97 1.96 14.76 -0.79
N ASP A 98 1.44 15.87 -0.27
CA ASP A 98 0.99 17.01 -1.08
C ASP A 98 2.11 17.66 -1.89
N GLU A 99 3.36 17.51 -1.43
CA GLU A 99 4.56 17.95 -2.14
C GLU A 99 5.02 17.00 -3.27
N ARG A 100 4.35 15.86 -3.49
CA ARG A 100 4.69 14.96 -4.61
C ARG A 100 4.47 15.69 -5.95
N GLU A 101 5.52 15.74 -6.75
CA GLU A 101 5.48 16.26 -8.12
C GLU A 101 6.10 15.25 -9.11
N PRO A 102 5.51 15.06 -10.29
CA PRO A 102 4.27 15.70 -10.76
C PRO A 102 3.03 15.10 -10.05
N LYS A 103 1.98 15.91 -9.84
CA LYS A 103 0.65 15.42 -9.38
C LYS A 103 -0.12 14.61 -10.42
N TRP A 104 0.58 13.99 -11.36
CA TRP A 104 -0.03 13.15 -12.38
C TRP A 104 -0.87 12.06 -11.72
N SER A 105 -2.04 11.81 -12.30
CA SER A 105 -2.98 10.79 -11.84
C SER A 105 -3.62 11.02 -10.47
N ILE A 106 -3.51 12.21 -9.83
CA ILE A 106 -4.18 12.46 -8.53
C ILE A 106 -5.70 12.20 -8.57
N GLU A 107 -6.36 12.47 -9.70
CA GLU A 107 -7.78 12.17 -9.88
C GLU A 107 -8.08 10.67 -9.92
N PHE A 108 -7.13 9.84 -10.36
CA PHE A 108 -7.22 8.38 -10.25
C PHE A 108 -7.03 7.95 -8.79
N VAL A 109 -6.01 8.48 -8.12
CA VAL A 109 -5.69 8.16 -6.73
C VAL A 109 -6.88 8.46 -5.79
N ARG A 110 -7.53 9.62 -5.97
CA ARG A 110 -8.72 10.03 -5.22
C ARG A 110 -9.91 9.06 -5.33
N LYS A 111 -9.96 8.29 -6.42
CA LYS A 111 -11.03 7.31 -6.68
C LYS A 111 -10.65 5.90 -6.24
N ALA A 112 -9.35 5.62 -6.13
CA ALA A 112 -8.82 4.29 -5.92
C ALA A 112 -9.07 3.76 -4.50
N GLY A 113 -8.88 4.58 -3.47
CA GLY A 113 -9.04 4.18 -2.07
C GLY A 113 -9.14 5.39 -1.12
N PHE A 114 -8.91 5.16 0.17
CA PHE A 114 -8.85 6.24 1.17
C PHE A 114 -7.54 7.00 1.05
N LEU A 115 -7.64 8.26 0.64
CA LEU A 115 -6.50 9.16 0.53
C LEU A 115 -6.24 9.85 1.87
N VAL A 116 -5.03 9.73 2.39
CA VAL A 116 -4.57 10.37 3.63
C VAL A 116 -3.25 11.07 3.39
N SER A 117 -2.92 12.05 4.22
CA SER A 117 -1.75 12.92 4.06
C SER A 117 -0.58 12.55 4.97
N THR A 118 -0.84 11.80 6.05
CA THR A 118 0.18 11.43 7.04
C THR A 118 0.13 9.95 7.43
N PHE A 119 1.22 9.44 7.99
CA PHE A 119 1.27 8.10 8.57
C PHE A 119 0.35 7.95 9.77
N GLU A 120 0.12 9.00 10.54
CA GLU A 120 -0.81 8.98 11.67
C GLU A 120 -2.25 8.81 11.19
N GLU A 121 -2.68 9.57 10.17
CA GLU A 121 -3.99 9.41 9.55
C GLU A 121 -4.17 8.01 8.95
N ALA A 122 -3.12 7.47 8.31
CA ALA A 122 -3.15 6.12 7.75
C ALA A 122 -3.31 5.03 8.83
N ARG A 123 -2.64 5.16 9.98
CA ARG A 123 -2.79 4.23 11.12
C ARG A 123 -4.19 4.31 11.73
N SER A 124 -4.69 5.52 11.98
CA SER A 124 -6.05 5.72 12.46
C SER A 124 -7.06 5.11 11.49
N LYS A 125 -6.86 5.31 10.19
CA LYS A 125 -7.74 4.75 9.16
C LYS A 125 -7.69 3.23 9.11
N LEU A 126 -6.50 2.64 9.25
CA LEU A 126 -6.33 1.19 9.30
C LEU A 126 -7.10 0.57 10.47
N GLN A 127 -7.06 1.21 11.65
CA GLN A 127 -7.79 0.76 12.84
C GLN A 127 -9.32 0.89 12.68
N GLU A 128 -9.82 1.87 11.92
CA GLU A 128 -11.26 2.01 11.61
C GLU A 128 -11.80 0.91 10.68
N LEU A 129 -10.93 0.20 9.95
CA LEU A 129 -11.33 -0.86 9.02
C LEU A 129 -11.52 -2.23 9.70
N VAL A 130 -11.43 -2.29 11.04
CA VAL A 130 -11.54 -3.50 11.86
C VAL A 130 -12.73 -3.44 12.80
#